data_AF-A0A9P6Q7K8-F1
#
_entry.id   AF-A0A9P6Q7K8-F1
#
_cell.length_a   1.000
_cell.length_b   1.000
_cell.length_c   1.000
_cell.angle_alpha   90.00
_cell.angle_beta   90.00
_cell.angle_gamma   90.00
#
_symmetry.space_group_name_H-M   'P 1'
#
loop_
_entity.id
_entity.type
_entity.pdbx_description
1 polymer ?
#
loop_
_entity_poly.entity_id
_entity_poly.type
_entity_poly.pdbx_seq_one_letter_code
_entity_poly.pdbx_strand_id
1 'polypeptide(L)'
;MTGGPALVQVKNAPPYTPELESPVYLNPSARAQYNKATKSWAFNAKSLIPESDKIDVDMTRAILEGSAAESLNEGSSTRGVGVDVEMVSAINIENDTFLERNFTQQEIDYCLSRPDPQSSFAGRWSAKEAVVKAVSSFSLDSEKVWTQGAAAGLKEIEIVMAESGAPAVVFSGAAQEAAAKAGVKEIKVSISHSGAYAVAVANAL
;
A
#
# COMPACT_ATOMS: atom_id res chain seq x y z
N MET A 1 -12.53 -53.40 0.16
CA MET A 1 -12.59 -52.69 1.46
C MET A 1 -11.17 -52.38 1.90
N THR A 2 -10.62 -51.26 1.45
CA THR A 2 -9.29 -50.77 1.84
C THR A 2 -9.45 -49.97 3.14
N GLY A 3 -8.64 -50.23 4.17
CA GLY A 3 -8.74 -49.66 5.52
C GLY A 3 -8.47 -48.14 5.64
N GLY A 4 -8.91 -47.35 4.67
CA GLY A 4 -8.93 -45.89 4.75
C GLY A 4 -10.13 -45.37 5.55
N PRO A 5 -10.09 -44.10 5.98
CA PRO A 5 -11.23 -43.48 6.64
C PRO A 5 -12.49 -43.56 5.76
N ALA A 6 -13.62 -43.85 6.39
CA ALA A 6 -14.91 -43.88 5.69
C ALA A 6 -15.14 -42.56 4.95
N LEU A 7 -15.55 -42.65 3.68
CA LEU A 7 -15.87 -41.48 2.85
C LEU A 7 -17.02 -40.65 3.42
N VAL A 8 -17.90 -41.29 4.20
CA VAL A 8 -19.02 -40.66 4.88
C VAL A 8 -18.76 -40.66 6.39
N GLN A 9 -18.67 -39.46 6.97
CA GLN A 9 -18.58 -39.24 8.40
C GLN A 9 -19.66 -38.23 8.81
N VAL A 10 -20.66 -38.70 9.55
CA VAL A 10 -21.77 -37.85 10.02
C VAL A 10 -21.28 -37.00 11.20
N LYS A 11 -21.54 -35.70 11.15
CA LYS A 11 -21.29 -34.79 12.27
C LYS A 11 -22.43 -34.88 13.27
N ASN A 12 -22.08 -34.91 14.55
CA ASN A 12 -23.06 -35.08 15.65
C ASN A 12 -23.44 -33.75 16.34
N ALA A 13 -22.80 -32.64 15.96
CA ALA A 13 -23.02 -31.33 16.54
C ALA A 13 -22.67 -30.21 15.54
N PRO A 14 -23.26 -29.01 15.69
CA PRO A 14 -22.81 -27.83 14.97
C PRO A 14 -21.37 -27.45 15.38
N PRO A 15 -20.67 -26.63 14.59
CA PRO A 15 -19.30 -26.21 14.88
C PRO A 15 -19.21 -25.16 16.00
N TYR A 16 -20.27 -24.86 16.73
CA TYR A 16 -20.33 -23.88 17.84
C TYR A 16 -21.03 -24.50 19.05
N THR A 17 -20.74 -23.98 20.24
CA THR A 17 -21.49 -24.31 21.46
C THR A 17 -22.81 -23.52 21.50
N PRO A 18 -23.81 -23.94 22.31
CA PRO A 18 -25.06 -23.20 22.45
C PRO A 18 -24.88 -21.73 22.85
N GLU A 19 -23.85 -21.43 23.65
CA GLU A 19 -23.54 -20.05 24.09
C GLU A 19 -23.02 -19.19 22.93
N LEU A 20 -22.40 -19.81 21.92
CA LEU A 20 -21.86 -19.14 20.74
C LEU A 20 -22.85 -19.12 19.56
N GLU A 21 -23.98 -19.80 19.63
CA GLU A 21 -24.94 -19.91 18.52
C GLU A 21 -25.42 -18.54 18.03
N SER A 22 -26.01 -17.74 18.91
CA SER A 22 -26.52 -16.41 18.55
C SER A 22 -25.40 -15.45 18.12
N PRO A 23 -24.27 -15.35 18.86
CA PRO A 23 -23.13 -14.54 18.41
C PRO A 23 -22.57 -14.93 17.04
N VAL A 24 -22.55 -16.21 16.69
CA VAL A 24 -22.11 -16.68 15.36
C VAL A 24 -23.13 -16.30 14.29
N TYR A 25 -24.42 -16.51 14.52
CA TYR A 25 -25.46 -16.16 13.54
C TYR A 25 -25.53 -14.66 13.27
N LEU A 26 -25.31 -13.83 14.28
CA LEU A 26 -25.41 -12.37 14.17
C LEU A 26 -24.11 -11.71 13.66
N ASN A 27 -23.04 -12.48 13.43
CA ASN A 27 -21.77 -11.96 12.96
C ASN A 27 -21.40 -12.53 11.57
N PRO A 28 -21.64 -11.77 10.47
CA PRO A 28 -21.34 -12.25 9.12
C PRO A 28 -19.84 -12.47 8.86
N SER A 29 -18.98 -11.86 9.67
CA SER A 29 -17.52 -12.02 9.61
C SER A 29 -17.00 -13.16 10.48
N ALA A 30 -17.85 -13.86 11.24
CA ALA A 30 -17.40 -14.94 12.08
C ALA A 30 -16.84 -16.11 11.26
N ARG A 31 -15.68 -16.65 11.65
CA ARG A 31 -15.03 -17.79 10.98
C ARG A 31 -14.60 -18.86 11.97
N ALA A 32 -14.89 -20.12 11.67
CA ALA A 32 -14.44 -21.25 12.47
C ALA A 32 -12.92 -21.34 12.45
N GLN A 33 -12.32 -21.70 13.58
CA GLN A 33 -10.87 -21.88 13.70
C GLN A 33 -10.51 -23.36 13.80
N TYR A 34 -9.36 -23.72 13.23
CA TYR A 34 -8.86 -25.08 13.32
C TYR A 34 -8.33 -25.36 14.72
N ASN A 35 -8.92 -26.35 15.39
CA ASN A 35 -8.44 -26.85 16.66
C ASN A 35 -7.53 -28.06 16.41
N LYS A 36 -6.23 -27.89 16.67
CA LYS A 36 -5.23 -28.97 16.49
C LYS A 36 -5.46 -30.17 17.41
N ALA A 37 -6.00 -29.96 18.61
CA ALA A 37 -6.23 -31.01 19.59
C ALA A 37 -7.39 -31.93 19.17
N THR A 38 -8.49 -31.34 18.72
CA THR A 38 -9.67 -32.10 18.24
C THR A 38 -9.59 -32.42 16.76
N LYS A 39 -8.58 -31.90 16.04
CA LYS A 39 -8.40 -31.98 14.59
C LYS A 39 -9.66 -31.58 13.81
N SER A 40 -10.40 -30.61 14.34
CA SER A 40 -11.68 -30.17 13.80
C SER A 40 -11.80 -28.64 13.77
N TRP A 41 -12.71 -28.13 12.95
CA TRP A 41 -13.00 -26.70 12.87
C TRP A 41 -14.16 -26.36 13.81
N ALA A 42 -13.97 -25.37 14.68
CA ALA A 42 -14.99 -24.92 15.61
C ALA A 42 -14.91 -23.40 15.84
N PHE A 43 -16.04 -22.79 16.16
CA PHE A 43 -16.12 -21.42 16.61
C PHE A 43 -15.70 -21.33 18.08
N ASN A 44 -14.92 -20.31 18.39
CA ASN A 44 -14.54 -19.96 19.75
C ASN A 44 -14.61 -18.43 19.91
N ALA A 45 -14.24 -17.89 21.07
CA ALA A 45 -14.28 -16.45 21.31
C ALA A 45 -13.51 -15.62 20.26
N LYS A 46 -12.39 -16.14 19.72
CA LYS A 46 -11.61 -15.48 18.66
C LYS A 46 -12.30 -15.52 17.30
N SER A 47 -13.19 -16.49 17.06
CA SER A 47 -13.99 -16.58 15.84
C SER A 47 -15.02 -15.48 15.71
N LEU A 48 -15.38 -14.84 16.83
CA LEU A 48 -16.33 -13.73 16.87
C LEU A 48 -15.66 -12.37 16.68
N ILE A 49 -14.33 -12.33 16.73
CA ILE A 49 -13.58 -11.14 16.39
C ILE A 49 -13.55 -11.10 14.87
N PRO A 50 -14.13 -10.07 14.22
CA PRO A 50 -14.03 -9.94 12.77
C PRO A 50 -12.57 -10.04 12.36
N GLU A 51 -12.26 -10.91 11.38
CA GLU A 51 -10.99 -10.77 10.65
C GLU A 51 -10.97 -9.35 10.12
N SER A 52 -10.01 -8.60 10.62
CA SER A 52 -10.03 -7.18 10.42
C SER A 52 -9.37 -6.86 9.09
N ASP A 53 -10.15 -6.34 8.15
CA ASP A 53 -9.64 -5.39 7.14
C ASP A 53 -8.97 -4.17 7.81
N LYS A 54 -9.12 -4.02 9.14
CA LYS A 54 -8.60 -2.89 9.93
C LYS A 54 -7.08 -2.80 9.96
N ILE A 55 -6.30 -3.88 9.84
CA ILE A 55 -4.83 -3.79 9.89
C ILE A 55 -4.32 -2.83 8.80
N ASP A 56 -4.88 -2.96 7.62
CA ASP A 56 -4.51 -2.19 6.45
C ASP A 56 -5.04 -0.73 6.50
N VAL A 57 -6.27 -0.55 7.00
CA VAL A 57 -6.86 0.79 7.20
C VAL A 57 -6.13 1.54 8.31
N ASP A 58 -5.73 0.85 9.38
CA ASP A 58 -5.00 1.44 10.50
C ASP A 58 -3.59 1.87 10.08
N MET A 59 -2.89 1.08 9.26
CA MET A 59 -1.61 1.51 8.67
C MET A 59 -1.78 2.74 7.77
N THR A 60 -2.77 2.71 6.88
CA THR A 60 -3.05 3.84 5.99
C THR A 60 -3.38 5.11 6.78
N ARG A 61 -4.18 4.97 7.84
CA ARG A 61 -4.51 6.05 8.77
C ARG A 61 -3.27 6.56 9.50
N ALA A 62 -2.40 5.67 9.99
CA ALA A 62 -1.17 6.06 10.67
C ALA A 62 -0.23 6.84 9.74
N ILE A 63 -0.16 6.47 8.45
CA ILE A 63 0.61 7.22 7.44
C ILE A 63 0.05 8.64 7.28
N LEU A 64 -1.28 8.77 7.14
CA LEU A 64 -1.92 10.08 7.00
C LEU A 64 -1.73 10.94 8.25
N GLU A 65 -1.96 10.38 9.45
CA GLU A 65 -1.77 11.09 10.72
C GLU A 65 -0.30 11.49 10.94
N GLY A 66 0.65 10.61 10.63
CA GLY A 66 2.08 10.90 10.68
C GLY A 66 2.48 12.03 9.74
N SER A 67 2.03 11.98 8.48
CA SER A 67 2.30 13.03 7.50
C SER A 67 1.71 14.39 7.89
N ALA A 68 0.51 14.41 8.49
CA ALA A 68 -0.13 15.62 8.97
C ALA A 68 0.63 16.21 10.16
N ALA A 69 1.09 15.37 11.10
CA ALA A 69 1.87 15.81 12.25
C ALA A 69 3.26 16.35 11.85
N GLU A 70 3.95 15.70 10.90
CA GLU A 70 5.20 16.19 10.32
C GLU A 70 4.99 17.55 9.63
N SER A 71 3.87 17.71 8.92
CA SER A 71 3.46 18.97 8.28
C SER A 71 3.16 20.11 9.26
N LEU A 72 3.03 19.84 10.56
CA LEU A 72 2.75 20.86 11.58
C LEU A 72 3.96 21.20 12.47
N ASN A 73 4.95 20.31 12.59
CA ASN A 73 6.00 20.41 13.61
C ASN A 73 7.29 21.18 13.20
N GLU A 74 7.57 21.38 11.92
CA GLU A 74 8.78 22.12 11.51
C GLU A 74 8.47 23.57 11.16
N GLY A 75 9.10 24.55 11.81
CA GLY A 75 8.86 25.99 11.59
C GLY A 75 9.23 26.56 10.20
N SER A 76 9.27 25.73 9.14
CA SER A 76 9.53 26.13 7.76
C SER A 76 8.25 26.58 7.05
N SER A 77 8.32 27.76 6.43
CA SER A 77 7.21 28.47 5.78
C SER A 77 6.85 27.98 4.37
N THR A 78 7.57 27.00 3.82
CA THR A 78 7.31 26.42 2.49
C THR A 78 7.42 24.91 2.58
N ARG A 79 6.29 24.21 2.42
CA ARG A 79 6.21 22.75 2.41
C ARG A 79 5.23 22.30 1.34
N GLY A 80 5.59 21.25 0.65
CA GLY A 80 4.76 20.62 -0.36
C GLY A 80 4.22 19.30 0.16
N VAL A 81 2.94 19.05 -0.07
CA VAL A 81 2.30 17.76 0.24
C VAL A 81 1.70 17.17 -1.02
N GLY A 82 1.84 15.86 -1.17
CA GLY A 82 1.24 15.09 -2.24
C GLY A 82 0.67 13.80 -1.71
N VAL A 83 -0.59 13.53 -2.06
CA VAL A 83 -1.26 12.26 -1.77
C VAL A 83 -1.74 11.68 -3.07
N ASP A 84 -1.52 10.38 -3.24
CA ASP A 84 -1.99 9.65 -4.40
C ASP A 84 -2.49 8.25 -4.01
N VAL A 85 -3.54 7.79 -4.70
CA VAL A 85 -4.19 6.51 -4.47
C VAL A 85 -4.45 5.86 -5.82
N GLU A 86 -4.00 4.62 -5.96
CA GLU A 86 -4.15 3.85 -7.18
C GLU A 86 -4.90 2.56 -6.93
N MET A 87 -5.72 2.17 -7.89
CA MET A 87 -6.35 0.86 -7.87
C MET A 87 -5.33 -0.17 -8.37
N VAL A 88 -5.07 -1.23 -7.59
CA VAL A 88 -4.08 -2.26 -7.95
C VAL A 88 -4.39 -2.86 -9.33
N SER A 89 -5.68 -3.07 -9.64
CA SER A 89 -6.11 -3.61 -10.93
C SER A 89 -5.94 -2.67 -12.12
N ALA A 90 -5.68 -1.37 -11.91
CA ALA A 90 -5.40 -0.43 -13.00
C ALA A 90 -3.98 -0.59 -13.55
N ILE A 91 -3.08 -1.18 -12.77
CA ILE A 91 -1.69 -1.42 -13.17
C ILE A 91 -1.60 -2.74 -13.95
N ASN A 92 -1.47 -2.65 -15.27
CA ASN A 92 -1.21 -3.81 -16.11
C ASN A 92 0.29 -4.12 -16.15
N ILE A 93 0.71 -5.13 -15.38
CA ILE A 93 2.11 -5.57 -15.29
C ILE A 93 2.61 -6.36 -16.51
N GLU A 94 1.73 -6.69 -17.46
CA GLU A 94 2.09 -7.30 -18.75
C GLU A 94 2.35 -6.24 -19.83
N ASN A 95 2.14 -4.96 -19.53
CA ASN A 95 2.39 -3.87 -20.46
C ASN A 95 3.82 -3.33 -20.32
N ASP A 96 4.76 -3.95 -21.03
CA ASP A 96 6.17 -3.56 -21.02
C ASP A 96 6.37 -2.09 -21.39
N THR A 97 5.57 -1.53 -22.31
CA THR A 97 5.68 -0.11 -22.69
C THR A 97 5.40 0.82 -21.50
N PHE A 98 4.41 0.50 -20.67
CA PHE A 98 4.13 1.28 -19.46
C PHE A 98 5.24 1.12 -18.43
N LEU A 99 5.69 -0.12 -18.19
CA LEU A 99 6.71 -0.42 -17.19
C LEU A 99 8.05 0.22 -17.56
N GLU A 100 8.54 -0.03 -18.76
CA GLU A 100 9.80 0.52 -19.27
C GLU A 100 9.76 2.04 -19.43
N ARG A 101 8.60 2.67 -19.55
CA ARG A 101 8.51 4.13 -19.63
C ARG A 101 8.57 4.81 -18.26
N ASN A 102 8.09 4.15 -17.22
CA ASN A 102 7.80 4.79 -15.93
C ASN A 102 8.63 4.28 -14.75
N PHE A 103 9.24 3.12 -14.87
CA PHE A 103 10.02 2.48 -13.80
C PHE A 103 11.46 2.26 -14.24
N THR A 104 12.38 2.36 -13.28
CA THR A 104 13.76 1.93 -13.50
C THR A 104 13.82 0.40 -13.49
N GLN A 105 14.91 -0.17 -14.01
CA GLN A 105 15.12 -1.61 -13.95
C GLN A 105 15.16 -2.11 -12.49
N GLN A 106 15.77 -1.33 -11.59
CA GLN A 106 15.84 -1.69 -10.17
C GLN A 106 14.45 -1.74 -9.52
N GLU A 107 13.56 -0.81 -9.87
CA GLU A 107 12.17 -0.83 -9.40
C GLU A 107 11.40 -2.03 -9.95
N ILE A 108 11.57 -2.35 -11.23
CA ILE A 108 10.95 -3.51 -11.88
C ILE A 108 11.39 -4.80 -11.19
N ASP A 109 12.70 -4.99 -11.02
CA ASP A 109 13.27 -6.17 -10.38
C ASP A 109 12.76 -6.32 -8.93
N TYR A 110 12.70 -5.20 -8.19
CA TYR A 110 12.15 -5.20 -6.85
C TYR A 110 10.69 -5.64 -6.86
N CYS A 111 9.83 -5.04 -7.68
CA CYS A 111 8.40 -5.35 -7.70
C CYS A 111 8.14 -6.81 -8.08
N LEU A 112 8.83 -7.33 -9.09
CA LEU A 112 8.70 -8.72 -9.53
C LEU A 112 9.14 -9.73 -8.46
N SER A 113 10.01 -9.32 -7.52
CA SER A 113 10.44 -10.17 -6.40
C SER A 113 9.43 -10.26 -5.24
N ARG A 114 8.38 -9.44 -5.23
CA ARG A 114 7.42 -9.39 -4.11
C ARG A 114 6.35 -10.48 -4.25
N PRO A 115 5.71 -10.90 -3.14
CA PRO A 115 4.62 -11.89 -3.18
C PRO A 115 3.44 -11.48 -4.06
N ASP A 116 3.17 -10.17 -4.14
CA ASP A 116 2.18 -9.56 -5.04
C ASP A 116 2.88 -8.45 -5.85
N PRO A 117 3.38 -8.77 -7.06
CA PRO A 117 4.05 -7.79 -7.91
C PRO A 117 3.15 -6.64 -8.34
N GLN A 118 1.87 -6.90 -8.64
CA GLN A 118 0.94 -5.89 -9.12
C GLN A 118 0.68 -4.82 -8.06
N SER A 119 0.45 -5.26 -6.81
CA SER A 119 0.32 -4.38 -5.66
C SER A 119 1.60 -3.57 -5.39
N SER A 120 2.78 -4.20 -5.54
CA SER A 120 4.06 -3.51 -5.41
C SER A 120 4.27 -2.43 -6.48
N PHE A 121 3.90 -2.70 -7.74
CA PHE A 121 3.96 -1.70 -8.80
C PHE A 121 2.99 -0.54 -8.54
N ALA A 122 1.76 -0.83 -8.11
CA ALA A 122 0.78 0.19 -7.73
C ALA A 122 1.31 1.09 -6.61
N GLY A 123 1.92 0.53 -5.56
CA GLY A 123 2.51 1.31 -4.47
C GLY A 123 3.61 2.27 -4.93
N ARG A 124 4.51 1.82 -5.81
CA ARG A 124 5.56 2.68 -6.37
C ARG A 124 5.03 3.71 -7.35
N TRP A 125 4.00 3.36 -8.12
CA TRP A 125 3.32 4.31 -9.01
C TRP A 125 2.66 5.44 -8.21
N SER A 126 1.88 5.10 -7.18
CA SER A 126 1.31 6.09 -6.26
C SER A 126 2.39 6.96 -5.61
N ALA A 127 3.53 6.37 -5.23
CA ALA A 127 4.64 7.15 -4.66
C ALA A 127 5.20 8.18 -5.65
N LYS A 128 5.39 7.81 -6.92
CA LYS A 128 5.86 8.74 -7.97
C LYS A 128 4.87 9.89 -8.16
N GLU A 129 3.57 9.60 -8.25
CA GLU A 129 2.52 10.60 -8.39
C GLU A 129 2.39 11.51 -7.15
N ALA A 130 2.51 10.94 -5.94
CA ALA A 130 2.56 11.70 -4.71
C ALA A 130 3.75 12.67 -4.70
N VAL A 131 4.93 12.24 -5.16
CA VAL A 131 6.12 13.11 -5.28
C VAL A 131 5.87 14.24 -6.28
N VAL A 132 5.30 13.97 -7.46
CA VAL A 132 4.94 15.00 -8.45
C VAL A 132 4.04 16.05 -7.81
N LYS A 133 3.04 15.63 -7.05
CA LYS A 133 2.10 16.52 -6.35
C LYS A 133 2.79 17.33 -5.23
N ALA A 134 3.64 16.70 -4.44
CA ALA A 134 4.37 17.36 -3.36
C ALA A 134 5.30 18.45 -3.89
N VAL A 135 6.08 18.16 -4.95
CA VAL A 135 6.93 19.17 -5.59
C VAL A 135 6.09 20.30 -6.20
N SER A 136 4.95 19.97 -6.82
CA SER A 136 4.06 20.98 -7.41
C SER A 136 3.41 21.89 -6.38
N SER A 137 3.10 21.38 -5.19
CA SER A 137 2.44 22.14 -4.12
C SER A 137 3.40 22.87 -3.19
N PHE A 138 4.71 22.67 -3.36
CA PHE A 138 5.75 23.26 -2.51
C PHE A 138 5.72 24.80 -2.47
N SER A 139 5.39 25.42 -3.61
CA SER A 139 5.16 26.86 -3.72
C SER A 139 4.09 27.14 -4.76
N LEU A 140 2.95 27.68 -4.31
CA LEU A 140 1.82 27.99 -5.18
C LEU A 140 2.10 29.16 -6.14
N ASP A 141 3.07 30.00 -5.82
CA ASP A 141 3.47 31.17 -6.62
C ASP A 141 4.62 30.85 -7.60
N SER A 142 5.17 29.63 -7.54
CA SER A 142 6.25 29.21 -8.43
C SER A 142 5.74 28.86 -9.84
N GLU A 143 6.59 29.07 -10.84
CA GLU A 143 6.33 28.58 -12.19
C GLU A 143 6.15 27.06 -12.19
N LYS A 144 5.31 26.56 -13.11
CA LYS A 144 5.14 25.12 -13.33
C LYS A 144 6.49 24.46 -13.58
N VAL A 145 6.88 23.53 -12.70
CA VAL A 145 8.16 22.82 -12.78
C VAL A 145 8.10 21.57 -13.65
N TRP A 146 6.92 20.94 -13.77
CA TRP A 146 6.68 19.78 -14.64
C TRP A 146 6.18 20.22 -16.02
N THR A 147 7.07 20.29 -17.01
CA THR A 147 6.78 20.90 -18.32
C THR A 147 6.56 19.91 -19.46
N GLN A 148 6.85 18.62 -19.26
CA GLN A 148 6.83 17.59 -20.30
C GLN A 148 5.42 17.08 -20.67
N GLY A 149 4.37 17.60 -20.02
CA GLY A 149 2.97 17.22 -20.25
C GLY A 149 2.51 16.02 -19.43
N ALA A 150 1.20 15.77 -19.43
CA ALA A 150 0.56 14.75 -18.58
C ALA A 150 0.93 13.31 -18.96
N ALA A 151 1.47 13.08 -20.16
CA ALA A 151 1.89 11.76 -20.61
C ALA A 151 3.40 11.50 -20.42
N ALA A 152 4.15 12.43 -19.82
CA ALA A 152 5.57 12.26 -19.55
C ALA A 152 5.81 11.05 -18.64
N GLY A 153 6.88 10.30 -18.89
CA GLY A 153 7.21 9.15 -18.06
C GLY A 153 7.78 9.59 -16.71
N LEU A 154 7.47 8.85 -15.64
CA LEU A 154 7.94 9.17 -14.28
C LEU A 154 9.19 8.35 -13.87
N LYS A 155 9.93 7.82 -14.84
CA LYS A 155 11.14 7.00 -14.59
C LYS A 155 12.22 7.76 -13.80
N GLU A 156 12.34 9.06 -14.05
CA GLU A 156 13.35 9.91 -13.41
C GLU A 156 13.06 10.22 -11.92
N ILE A 157 11.88 9.83 -11.43
CA ILE A 157 11.51 9.85 -10.01
C ILE A 157 11.61 8.40 -9.53
N GLU A 158 12.80 7.96 -9.15
CA GLU A 158 13.02 6.59 -8.70
C GLU A 158 12.67 6.45 -7.22
N ILE A 159 11.93 5.40 -6.89
CA ILE A 159 11.71 4.99 -5.51
C ILE A 159 12.73 3.89 -5.20
N VAL A 160 13.49 4.02 -4.11
CA VAL A 160 14.44 3.00 -3.66
C VAL A 160 14.15 2.61 -2.22
N MET A 161 14.71 1.49 -1.77
CA MET A 161 14.65 1.10 -0.35
C MET A 161 15.96 1.51 0.31
N ALA A 162 15.88 2.36 1.33
CA ALA A 162 17.02 2.70 2.17
C ALA A 162 17.44 1.48 3.02
N GLU A 163 18.66 1.53 3.58
CA GLU A 163 19.15 0.49 4.50
C GLU A 163 18.25 0.27 5.72
N SER A 164 17.54 1.32 6.15
CA SER A 164 16.54 1.27 7.21
C SER A 164 15.27 0.49 6.84
N GLY A 165 15.09 0.16 5.56
CA GLY A 165 13.86 -0.40 5.01
C GLY A 165 12.76 0.63 4.74
N ALA A 166 13.04 1.93 4.87
CA ALA A 166 12.11 2.98 4.44
C ALA A 166 12.24 3.25 2.93
N PRO A 167 11.13 3.56 2.22
CA PRO A 167 11.22 4.05 0.85
C PRO A 167 11.86 5.44 0.80
N ALA A 168 12.72 5.67 -0.19
CA ALA A 168 13.40 6.95 -0.43
C ALA A 168 13.25 7.35 -1.90
N VAL A 169 13.26 8.65 -2.16
CA VAL A 169 13.13 9.22 -3.51
C VAL A 169 14.51 9.59 -4.03
N VAL A 170 14.83 9.15 -5.24
CA VAL A 170 16.04 9.52 -5.98
C VAL A 170 15.61 10.18 -7.29
N PHE A 171 16.02 11.44 -7.46
CA PHE A 171 15.77 12.16 -8.70
C PHE A 171 16.94 12.03 -9.67
N SER A 172 16.61 12.03 -10.96
CA SER A 172 17.56 12.18 -12.05
C SER A 172 16.98 13.09 -13.14
N GLY A 173 17.79 13.46 -14.12
CA GLY A 173 17.34 14.17 -15.33
C GLY A 173 16.47 15.39 -15.07
N ALA A 174 15.38 15.52 -15.83
CA ALA A 174 14.46 16.64 -15.74
C ALA A 174 13.69 16.69 -14.41
N ALA A 175 13.46 15.54 -13.77
CA ALA A 175 12.84 15.52 -12.44
C ALA A 175 13.72 16.17 -11.36
N GLN A 176 15.04 15.97 -11.45
CA GLN A 176 15.99 16.64 -10.56
C GLN A 176 16.00 18.17 -10.79
N GLU A 177 15.97 18.59 -12.06
CA GLU A 177 15.87 20.01 -12.42
C GLU A 177 14.57 20.64 -11.91
N ALA A 178 13.44 19.93 -12.02
CA ALA A 178 12.15 20.38 -11.53
C ALA A 178 12.13 20.55 -9.99
N ALA A 179 12.64 19.57 -9.25
CA ALA A 179 12.75 19.65 -7.79
C ALA A 179 13.67 20.80 -7.35
N ALA A 180 14.82 20.97 -8.02
CA ALA A 180 15.75 22.08 -7.76
C ALA A 180 15.13 23.44 -8.08
N LYS A 181 14.39 23.57 -9.18
CA LYS A 181 13.66 24.80 -9.55
C LYS A 181 12.57 25.15 -8.53
N ALA A 182 11.88 24.15 -7.99
CA ALA A 182 10.92 24.35 -6.91
C ALA A 182 11.58 24.76 -5.58
N GLY A 183 12.88 24.52 -5.43
CA GLY A 183 13.62 24.79 -4.19
C GLY A 183 13.50 23.69 -3.13
N VAL A 184 13.03 22.50 -3.54
CA VAL A 184 12.89 21.34 -2.66
C VAL A 184 14.27 20.78 -2.32
N LYS A 185 14.53 20.57 -1.03
CA LYS A 185 15.80 20.04 -0.51
C LYS A 185 15.69 18.58 -0.13
N GLU A 186 14.56 18.20 0.43
CA GLU A 186 14.32 16.84 0.89
C GLU A 186 12.88 16.41 0.55
N ILE A 187 12.71 15.13 0.22
CA ILE A 187 11.38 14.53 0.11
C ILE A 187 11.34 13.24 0.92
N LYS A 188 10.36 13.16 1.81
CA LYS A 188 10.00 11.92 2.49
C LYS A 188 8.75 11.35 1.85
N VAL A 189 8.73 10.03 1.66
CA VAL A 189 7.58 9.32 1.10
C VAL A 189 7.23 8.13 1.99
N SER A 190 5.94 7.83 2.08
CA SER A 190 5.43 6.63 2.73
C SER A 190 4.42 5.96 1.81
N ILE A 191 4.40 4.63 1.84
CA ILE A 191 3.60 3.79 0.93
C ILE A 191 2.85 2.77 1.77
N SER A 192 1.57 2.57 1.47
CA SER A 192 0.77 1.45 1.94
C SER A 192 0.02 0.83 0.76
N HIS A 193 -0.18 -0.47 0.81
CA HIS A 193 -1.02 -1.18 -0.15
C HIS A 193 -1.86 -2.21 0.59
N SER A 194 -3.15 -2.22 0.30
CA SER A 194 -4.18 -2.92 1.06
C SER A 194 -5.30 -3.35 0.14
N GLY A 195 -5.53 -4.67 0.05
CA GLY A 195 -6.59 -5.22 -0.79
C GLY A 195 -6.53 -4.67 -2.22
N ALA A 196 -7.51 -3.85 -2.59
CA ALA A 196 -7.65 -3.33 -3.95
C ALA A 196 -6.90 -2.02 -4.23
N TYR A 197 -6.29 -1.38 -3.23
CA TYR A 197 -5.72 -0.03 -3.37
C TYR A 197 -4.28 0.04 -2.89
N ALA A 198 -3.51 0.90 -3.54
CA ALA A 198 -2.24 1.41 -3.05
C ALA A 198 -2.36 2.92 -2.78
N VAL A 199 -1.66 3.41 -1.77
CA VAL A 199 -1.66 4.82 -1.37
C VAL A 199 -0.25 5.24 -1.02
N ALA A 200 0.09 6.46 -1.42
CA ALA A 200 1.33 7.08 -1.00
C ALA A 200 1.11 8.53 -0.56
N VAL A 201 1.95 8.95 0.39
CA VAL A 201 2.03 10.34 0.84
C VAL A 201 3.47 10.79 0.74
N ALA A 202 3.69 11.95 0.14
CA ALA A 202 4.99 12.59 0.01
C ALA A 202 4.98 13.99 0.62
N ASN A 203 6.02 14.29 1.39
CA ASN A 203 6.28 15.58 2.03
C ASN A 203 7.58 16.15 1.46
N ALA A 204 7.50 17.32 0.81
CA ALA A 204 8.64 18.07 0.29
C ALA A 204 9.01 19.21 1.25
N LEU A 205 10.29 19.29 1.61
CA LEU A 205 10.90 20.19 2.60
C LEU A 205 12.01 21.05 1.98
#